data_AF-A0A547PN62-F1
#
_entry.id   AF-A0A547PN62-F1
#
_cell.length_a   1.000
_cell.length_b   1.000
_cell.length_c   1.000
_cell.angle_alpha   90.00
_cell.angle_beta   90.00
_cell.angle_gamma   90.00
#
_symmetry.space_group_name_H-M   'P 1'
#
loop_
_entity.id
_entity.type
_entity.pdbx_description
1 polymer ?
#
loop_
_entity_poly.entity_id
_entity_poly.type
_entity_poly.pdbx_seq_one_letter_code
_entity_poly.pdbx_strand_id
1 'polypeptide(L)'
;MRERAGLNLGNLDDFKPQKPKPIEKQPAEQVAREEGFTSRQPKAFPEAKIDGRSLRATGRKAQLNMAVKPATKDRFWSMAQAHGFTAGEEFLLAMMEAFEHKGRD
;
A
#
# COMPACT_ATOMS: atom_id res chain seq x y z
N MET A 1 12.78 -44.63 -6.96
CA MET A 1 13.20 -43.40 -6.25
C MET A 1 14.57 -43.01 -6.77
N ARG A 2 14.80 -41.75 -7.18
CA ARG A 2 16.13 -41.29 -7.59
C ARG A 2 16.92 -40.87 -6.35
N GLU A 3 18.12 -41.42 -6.18
CA GLU A 3 19.05 -41.01 -5.12
C GLU A 3 19.53 -39.58 -5.34
N ARG A 4 19.65 -38.83 -4.24
CA ARG A 4 20.17 -37.47 -4.26
C ARG A 4 21.69 -37.52 -4.28
N ALA A 5 22.32 -36.74 -5.17
CA ALA A 5 23.76 -36.53 -5.16
C ALA A 5 24.16 -35.83 -3.85
N GLY A 6 25.05 -36.46 -3.08
CA GLY A 6 25.61 -35.87 -1.86
C GLY A 6 26.65 -34.81 -2.19
N LEU A 7 26.39 -33.55 -1.83
CA LEU A 7 27.38 -32.48 -1.85
C LEU A 7 28.29 -32.60 -0.63
N ASN A 8 29.56 -32.91 -0.86
CA ASN A 8 30.56 -33.00 0.20
C ASN A 8 31.19 -31.60 0.41
N LEU A 9 30.64 -30.84 1.35
CA LEU A 9 31.02 -29.44 1.60
C LEU A 9 32.25 -29.26 2.49
N GLY A 10 33.03 -30.33 2.72
CA GLY A 10 34.19 -30.31 3.60
C GLY A 10 33.83 -30.11 5.07
N ASN A 11 34.84 -29.98 5.92
CA ASN A 11 34.62 -29.70 7.34
C ASN A 11 34.30 -28.20 7.53
N LEU A 12 33.11 -27.91 8.08
CA LEU A 12 32.60 -26.56 8.35
C LEU A 12 32.82 -26.12 9.81
N ASP A 13 33.51 -26.93 10.63
CA ASP A 13 33.77 -26.65 12.05
C ASP A 13 34.52 -25.33 12.26
N ASP A 14 35.31 -24.89 11.27
CA ASP A 14 36.07 -23.64 11.31
C ASP A 14 35.35 -22.45 10.65
N PHE A 15 34.09 -22.62 10.21
CA PHE A 15 33.32 -21.52 9.62
C PHE A 15 33.00 -20.47 10.68
N LYS A 16 33.80 -19.40 10.71
CA LYS A 16 33.59 -18.24 11.58
C LYS A 16 33.09 -17.08 10.73
N PRO A 17 31.96 -16.44 11.08
CA PRO A 17 31.47 -15.28 10.36
C PRO A 17 32.52 -14.18 10.41
N GLN A 18 33.06 -13.81 9.24
CA GLN A 18 34.00 -12.71 9.16
C GLN A 18 33.23 -11.41 9.38
N LYS A 19 33.76 -10.55 10.26
CA LYS A 19 33.24 -9.19 10.39
C LYS A 19 33.43 -8.48 9.05
N PRO A 20 32.39 -7.85 8.48
CA PRO A 20 32.53 -7.12 7.23
C PRO A 20 33.59 -6.03 7.43
N LYS A 21 34.56 -5.96 6.51
CA LYS A 21 35.51 -4.86 6.49
C LYS A 21 34.73 -3.56 6.28
N PRO A 22 34.99 -2.49 7.05
CA PRO A 22 34.42 -1.19 6.76
C PRO A 22 34.93 -0.75 5.39
N ILE A 23 34.07 -0.84 4.38
CA ILE A 23 34.34 -0.23 3.08
C ILE A 23 34.03 1.25 3.25
N GLU A 24 34.99 2.11 2.92
CA GLU A 24 34.72 3.53 2.78
C GLU A 24 33.62 3.67 1.73
N LYS A 25 32.43 4.08 2.17
CA LYS A 25 31.29 4.30 1.29
C LYS A 25 31.62 5.54 0.46
N GLN A 26 32.37 5.35 -0.63
CA GLN A 26 32.36 6.33 -1.70
C GLN A 26 30.88 6.47 -2.10
N PRO A 27 30.35 7.70 -2.16
CA PRO A 27 28.97 7.90 -2.51
C PRO A 27 28.79 7.36 -3.92
N ALA A 28 27.99 6.30 -4.06
CA ALA A 28 27.80 5.57 -5.32
C ALA A 28 27.40 6.49 -6.48
N GLU A 29 26.79 7.64 -6.17
CA GLU A 29 26.46 8.70 -7.13
C GLU A 29 27.68 9.38 -7.75
N GLN A 30 28.78 9.57 -7.01
CA GLN A 30 30.02 10.17 -7.54
C GLN A 30 30.68 9.22 -8.52
N VAL A 31 30.84 7.94 -8.15
CA VAL A 31 31.40 6.89 -9.02
C VAL A 31 30.53 6.71 -10.28
N ALA A 32 29.20 6.66 -10.12
CA ALA A 32 28.29 6.55 -11.25
C ALA A 32 28.40 7.74 -12.22
N ARG A 33 28.61 8.95 -11.70
CA ARG A 33 28.76 10.16 -12.53
C ARG A 33 30.09 10.20 -13.26
N GLU A 34 31.18 9.80 -12.62
CA GLU A 34 32.51 9.71 -13.22
C GLU A 34 32.54 8.70 -14.38
N GLU A 35 31.84 7.58 -14.21
CA GLU A 35 31.69 6.52 -15.23
C GLU A 35 30.58 6.83 -16.27
N GLY A 36 30.02 8.04 -16.26
CA GLY A 36 29.05 8.49 -17.27
C GLY A 36 27.64 7.91 -17.14
N PHE A 37 27.34 7.18 -16.07
CA PHE A 37 25.99 6.69 -15.78
C PHE A 37 25.10 7.82 -15.27
N THR A 38 24.37 8.45 -16.19
CA THR A 38 23.34 9.45 -15.86
C THR A 38 21.98 8.76 -15.63
N SER A 39 21.45 8.82 -14.41
CA SER A 39 20.11 8.29 -14.10
C SER A 39 19.01 9.16 -14.74
N ARG A 40 18.01 8.52 -15.34
CA ARG A 40 16.80 9.18 -15.88
C ARG A 40 15.64 9.22 -14.87
N GLN A 41 15.86 8.77 -13.63
CA GLN A 41 14.78 8.74 -12.65
C GLN A 41 14.49 10.14 -12.08
N PRO A 42 13.21 10.50 -11.91
CA PRO A 42 12.86 11.72 -11.19
C PRO A 42 13.38 11.66 -9.76
N LYS A 43 13.95 12.77 -9.27
CA LYS A 43 14.45 12.91 -7.90
C LYS A 43 13.30 12.61 -6.93
N ALA A 44 13.48 11.64 -6.04
CA ALA A 44 12.43 11.20 -5.12
C ALA A 44 11.87 12.42 -4.36
N PHE A 45 10.57 12.66 -4.50
CA PHE A 45 9.83 13.57 -3.65
C PHE A 45 9.93 13.07 -2.19
N PRO A 46 9.93 13.96 -1.19
CA PRO A 46 9.92 13.52 0.20
C PRO A 46 8.71 12.61 0.40
N GLU A 47 8.96 11.36 0.81
CA GLU A 47 7.90 10.43 1.19
C GLU A 47 7.06 11.12 2.26
N ALA A 48 5.80 11.44 1.94
CA ALA A 48 4.84 11.79 2.96
C ALA A 48 4.85 10.62 3.95
N LYS A 49 5.25 10.88 5.20
CA LYS A 49 5.12 9.89 6.28
C LYS A 49 3.63 9.69 6.51
N ILE A 50 3.02 8.84 5.69
CA ILE A 50 1.69 8.34 5.94
C ILE A 50 1.84 7.44 7.14
N ASP A 51 1.40 7.91 8.31
CA ASP A 51 1.33 7.10 9.50
C ASP A 51 0.45 5.88 9.20
N GLY A 52 1.07 4.70 9.08
CA GLY A 52 0.35 3.47 8.82
C GLY A 52 -0.65 3.10 9.92
N ARG A 53 -0.68 3.80 11.07
CA ARG A 53 -1.72 3.68 12.10
C ARG A 53 -2.98 4.48 11.76
N SER A 54 -2.88 5.64 11.11
CA SER A 54 -4.06 6.45 10.72
C SER A 54 -4.88 5.80 9.61
N LEU A 55 -4.25 4.90 8.83
CA LEU A 55 -4.92 4.04 7.85
C LEU A 55 -5.64 2.83 8.47
N ARG A 56 -5.44 2.54 9.76
CA ARG A 56 -5.95 1.32 10.40
C ARG A 56 -7.11 1.64 11.35
N ALA A 57 -8.29 1.20 10.90
CA ALA A 57 -9.58 1.09 11.59
C ALA A 57 -10.55 2.26 11.38
N THR A 58 -11.26 2.24 10.24
CA THR A 58 -12.51 3.02 10.03
C THR A 58 -13.66 2.61 10.96
N GLY A 59 -13.44 1.70 11.93
CA GLY A 59 -14.49 1.16 12.81
C GLY A 59 -15.54 0.28 12.13
N ARG A 60 -15.56 0.22 10.79
CA ARG A 60 -16.49 -0.57 9.96
C ARG A 60 -16.24 -2.07 10.16
N LYS A 61 -17.04 -2.70 11.03
CA LYS A 61 -16.94 -4.15 11.36
C LYS A 61 -17.92 -5.03 10.57
N ALA A 62 -18.88 -4.43 9.86
CA ALA A 62 -19.90 -5.13 9.10
C ALA A 62 -19.98 -4.61 7.66
N GLN A 63 -20.38 -5.47 6.73
CA GLN A 63 -20.61 -5.13 5.33
C GLN A 63 -22.10 -5.19 5.02
N LEU A 64 -22.57 -4.25 4.19
CA LEU A 64 -23.91 -4.27 3.60
C LEU A 64 -23.77 -4.54 2.09
N ASN A 65 -24.01 -5.78 1.68
CA ASN A 65 -23.91 -6.19 0.28
C ASN A 65 -25.29 -6.12 -0.40
N MET A 66 -25.34 -5.52 -1.60
CA MET A 66 -26.54 -5.46 -2.42
C MET A 66 -26.19 -5.66 -3.89
N ALA A 67 -26.89 -6.56 -4.57
CA ALA A 67 -26.81 -6.69 -6.01
C ALA A 67 -27.63 -5.56 -6.66
N VAL A 68 -26.98 -4.71 -7.45
CA VAL A 68 -27.63 -3.59 -8.15
C VAL A 68 -27.24 -3.58 -9.63
N LYS A 69 -28.04 -2.91 -10.46
CA LYS A 69 -27.67 -2.62 -11.85
C LYS A 69 -26.45 -1.68 -11.88
N PRO A 70 -25.56 -1.78 -12.89
CA PRO A 70 -24.42 -0.86 -13.03
C PRO A 70 -24.82 0.62 -13.00
N ALA A 71 -25.88 0.98 -13.74
CA ALA A 71 -26.41 2.35 -13.77
C ALA A 71 -26.83 2.86 -12.38
N THR A 72 -27.36 1.99 -11.51
CA THR A 72 -27.73 2.36 -10.14
C THR A 72 -26.49 2.64 -9.30
N LYS A 73 -25.46 1.80 -9.42
CA LYS A 73 -24.17 1.99 -8.74
C LYS A 73 -23.51 3.30 -9.16
N ASP A 74 -23.48 3.58 -10.45
CA ASP A 74 -22.83 4.78 -10.99
C ASP A 74 -23.57 6.05 -10.55
N ARG A 75 -24.91 6.01 -10.56
CA ARG A 75 -25.74 7.10 -10.03
C ARG A 75 -25.50 7.34 -8.54
N PHE A 76 -25.41 6.28 -7.74
CA PHE A 76 -25.13 6.39 -6.30
C PHE A 76 -23.82 7.13 -6.05
N TRP A 77 -22.72 6.72 -6.71
CA TRP A 77 -21.43 7.37 -6.53
C TRP A 77 -21.37 8.78 -7.11
N SER A 78 -22.06 9.05 -8.23
CA SER A 78 -22.16 10.39 -8.79
C SER A 78 -22.83 11.35 -7.82
N MET A 79 -23.91 10.92 -7.16
CA MET A 79 -24.58 11.72 -6.13
C MET A 79 -23.69 11.90 -4.90
N ALA A 80 -23.07 10.83 -4.39
CA ALA A 80 -22.18 10.90 -3.25
C ALA A 80 -21.06 11.94 -3.46
N GLN A 81 -20.39 11.89 -4.61
CA GLN A 81 -19.31 12.80 -4.97
C GLN A 81 -19.78 14.25 -5.13
N ALA A 82 -20.94 14.47 -5.77
CA ALA A 82 -21.52 15.80 -5.93
C ALA A 82 -21.81 16.47 -4.57
N HIS A 83 -22.07 15.68 -3.52
CA HIS A 83 -22.30 16.15 -2.16
C HIS A 83 -21.06 16.07 -1.26
N GLY A 84 -19.88 15.79 -1.82
CA GLY A 84 -18.61 15.79 -1.08
C GLY A 84 -18.37 14.55 -0.21
N PHE A 85 -19.19 13.51 -0.33
CA PHE A 85 -18.99 12.27 0.42
C PHE A 85 -17.90 11.41 -0.22
N THR A 86 -17.05 10.83 0.63
CA THR A 86 -15.93 10.00 0.19
C THR A 86 -16.11 8.53 0.54
N ALA A 87 -16.93 8.23 1.55
CA ALA A 87 -17.30 6.87 1.92
C ALA A 87 -18.78 6.58 1.65
N GLY A 88 -19.07 5.37 1.17
CA GLY A 88 -20.45 4.94 0.92
C GLY A 88 -21.33 4.93 2.18
N GLU A 89 -20.75 4.68 3.35
CA GLU A 89 -21.46 4.72 4.63
C GLU A 89 -21.93 6.15 4.98
N GLU A 90 -21.11 7.17 4.74
CA GLU A 90 -21.45 8.57 5.03
C GLU A 90 -22.66 9.00 4.20
N PHE A 91 -22.63 8.70 2.90
CA PHE A 91 -23.74 9.02 2.01
C PHE A 91 -25.00 8.20 2.36
N LEU A 92 -24.85 6.92 2.73
CA LEU A 92 -25.96 6.09 3.19
C LEU A 92 -26.63 6.66 4.44
N LEU A 93 -25.85 7.09 5.44
CA LEU A 93 -26.39 7.71 6.66
C LEU A 93 -27.18 8.99 6.34
N ALA A 94 -26.65 9.86 5.48
CA ALA A 94 -27.34 11.06 5.04
C ALA A 94 -28.67 10.75 4.32
N MET A 95 -28.71 9.68 3.50
CA MET A 95 -29.95 9.21 2.88
C MET A 95 -30.97 8.71 3.91
N MET A 96 -30.53 8.01 4.96
CA MET A 96 -31.40 7.50 6.02
C MET A 96 -31.98 8.65 6.85
N GLU A 97 -31.17 9.63 7.24
CA GLU A 97 -31.63 10.83 7.95
C GLU A 97 -32.68 11.60 7.13
N ALA A 98 -32.41 11.84 5.84
CA ALA A 98 -33.38 12.49 4.94
C ALA A 98 -34.69 11.69 4.82
N PHE A 99 -34.63 10.36 4.82
CA PHE A 99 -35.81 9.51 4.77
C PHE A 99 -36.62 9.56 6.08
N GLU A 100 -35.96 9.53 7.23
CA GLU A 100 -36.59 9.64 8.56
C GLU A 100 -37.25 11.01 8.79
N HIS A 101 -36.70 12.08 8.22
CA HIS A 101 -37.34 13.39 8.25
C HIS A 101 -38.61 13.42 7.40
N LYS A 102 -38.56 12.85 6.20
CA LYS A 102 -39.72 12.79 5.30
C LYS A 102 -40.89 11.94 5.84
N GLY A 103 -40.61 10.98 6.72
CA GLY A 103 -41.65 10.14 7.35
C GLY A 103 -42.33 10.77 8.56
N ARG A 104 -41.93 11.98 8.97
CA ARG A 104 -42.49 12.71 10.13
C ARG A 104 -43.41 13.88 9.74
N ASP A 105 -43.50 14.19 8.45
CA ASP A 105 -44.45 15.12 7.84
C ASP A 105 -45.64 14.37 7.23
#